data_AF-A0A2Z3YU54-F1
#
_entry.id   AF-A0A2Z3YU54-F1
#
_cell.length_a   1.000
_cell.length_b   1.000
_cell.length_c   1.000
_cell.angle_alpha   90.00
_cell.angle_beta   90.00
_cell.angle_gamma   90.00
#
_symmetry.space_group_name_H-M   'P 1'
#
loop_
_entity.id
_entity.type
_entity.pdbx_description
1 polymer ?
#
loop_
_entity_poly.entity_id
_entity_poly.type
_entity_poly.pdbx_seq_one_letter_code
_entity_poly.pdbx_strand_id
1 'polypeptide(L)'
;MTFRDRRTDSDAAGHAARLADIVRAQRIEGCDVTGLVRELSTVLRTGALAPDLVTGLVQDALDRDSAQPAPRRPVLDRLFRSRPYIDRERFVLRNLPGLTSARVLGELTGALSALRTAEWLDTPLPPVTGSDTLQILHRRLFGDVFGWAGDLRTVNLSRRDVAFCSLPQMEDHFNLALLALDRCLAATSDGTPPPPETVAAFLAEYIWAHPFRDGNGRSAMAVVMHLTAPGTLASISPEAWYRASAASVSGAVGALGDGDGPDPRPWADLLAGAYPDGAGSA
;
A
#
# COMPACT_ATOMS: atom_id res chain seq x y z
N MET A 1 -27.35 17.55 0.97
CA MET A 1 -26.71 18.19 2.14
C MET A 1 -25.22 18.17 1.84
N THR A 2 -24.66 19.33 1.55
CA THR A 2 -23.34 19.51 0.92
C THR A 2 -22.21 19.20 1.89
N PHE A 3 -21.26 18.40 1.41
CA PHE A 3 -20.03 17.95 2.07
C PHE A 3 -19.25 19.15 2.62
N ARG A 4 -19.48 19.48 3.90
CA ARG A 4 -18.80 20.57 4.59
C ARG A 4 -17.38 20.10 4.93
N ASP A 5 -16.45 20.57 4.12
CA ASP A 5 -15.10 20.98 4.51
C ASP A 5 -14.46 20.22 5.69
N ARG A 6 -14.02 18.97 5.47
CA ARG A 6 -13.15 18.25 6.42
C ARG A 6 -11.78 18.91 6.60
N ARG A 7 -11.43 19.95 5.81
CA ARG A 7 -10.11 20.60 5.88
C ARG A 7 -9.97 21.53 7.09
N THR A 8 -11.06 21.96 7.72
CA THR A 8 -11.03 23.04 8.72
C THR A 8 -11.16 22.60 10.18
N ASP A 9 -11.48 21.33 10.46
CA ASP A 9 -11.70 20.82 11.83
C ASP A 9 -10.89 19.55 12.18
N SER A 10 -9.71 19.35 11.59
CA SER A 10 -8.75 18.37 12.12
C SER A 10 -7.99 19.00 13.29
N ASP A 11 -8.44 18.73 14.52
CA ASP A 11 -7.69 19.03 15.74
C ASP A 11 -6.25 18.49 15.61
N ALA A 12 -5.28 19.19 16.18
CA ALA A 12 -3.85 18.84 16.12
C ALA A 12 -3.59 17.36 16.50
N ALA A 13 -4.43 16.80 17.37
CA ALA A 13 -4.42 15.38 17.73
C ALA A 13 -4.72 14.45 16.53
N GLY A 14 -5.68 14.79 15.68
CA GLY A 14 -6.04 14.02 14.48
C GLY A 14 -4.91 14.02 13.44
N HIS A 15 -4.28 15.18 13.21
CA HIS A 15 -3.10 15.28 12.34
C HIS A 15 -1.92 14.44 12.85
N ALA A 16 -1.64 14.51 14.15
CA ALA A 16 -0.56 13.73 14.76
C ALA A 16 -0.81 12.22 14.64
N ALA A 17 -2.05 11.79 14.84
CA ALA A 17 -2.45 10.39 14.68
C ALA A 17 -2.32 9.91 13.22
N ARG A 18 -2.72 10.72 12.23
CA ARG A 18 -2.52 10.41 10.80
C ARG A 18 -1.04 10.32 10.42
N LEU A 19 -0.21 11.23 10.94
CA LEU A 19 1.23 11.16 10.74
C LEU A 19 1.81 9.86 11.31
N ALA A 20 1.38 9.46 12.50
CA ALA A 20 1.81 8.21 13.12
C ALA A 20 1.39 6.98 12.30
N ASP A 21 0.19 6.97 11.71
CA ASP A 21 -0.26 5.92 10.81
C ASP A 21 0.64 5.80 9.58
N ILE A 22 0.94 6.91 8.90
CA ILE A 22 1.79 6.93 7.69
C ILE A 22 3.19 6.41 8.01
N VAL A 23 3.80 6.90 9.10
CA VAL A 23 5.13 6.44 9.54
C VAL A 23 5.09 4.94 9.87
N ARG A 24 4.02 4.46 10.51
CA ARG A 24 3.85 3.02 10.80
C ARG A 24 3.72 2.20 9.52
N ALA A 25 2.93 2.66 8.54
CA ALA A 25 2.76 1.98 7.26
C ALA A 25 4.11 1.74 6.56
N GLN A 26 4.99 2.75 6.57
CA GLN A 26 6.31 2.62 5.96
C GLN A 26 7.22 1.67 6.75
N ARG A 27 7.18 1.72 8.09
CA ARG A 27 7.94 0.79 8.93
C ARG A 27 7.52 -0.67 8.73
N ILE A 28 6.23 -0.93 8.51
CA ILE A 28 5.73 -2.28 8.16
C ILE A 28 6.42 -2.79 6.89
N GLU A 29 6.67 -1.94 5.89
CA GLU A 29 7.42 -2.30 4.67
C GLU A 29 8.94 -2.17 4.81
N GLY A 30 9.46 -1.95 6.02
CA GLY A 30 10.90 -1.82 6.27
C GLY A 30 11.51 -0.49 5.79
N CYS A 31 10.69 0.53 5.54
CA CYS A 31 11.14 1.87 5.17
C CYS A 31 11.13 2.80 6.38
N ASP A 32 12.22 3.56 6.56
CA ASP A 32 12.28 4.64 7.53
C ASP A 32 12.05 5.99 6.85
N VAL A 33 10.95 6.66 7.22
CA VAL A 33 10.58 7.99 6.73
C VAL A 33 10.57 9.03 7.85
N THR A 34 11.20 8.74 8.99
CA THR A 34 11.26 9.68 10.13
C THR A 34 11.93 11.01 9.77
N GLY A 35 12.88 10.99 8.82
CA GLY A 35 13.49 12.20 8.27
C GLY A 35 12.53 13.11 7.49
N LEU A 36 11.32 12.65 7.15
CA LEU A 36 10.31 13.39 6.38
C LEU A 36 9.12 13.86 7.24
N VAL A 37 9.21 13.77 8.58
CA VAL A 37 8.11 14.11 9.49
C VAL A 37 7.61 15.54 9.28
N ARG A 38 8.51 16.49 9.02
CA ARG A 38 8.16 17.90 8.78
C ARG A 38 7.40 18.07 7.46
N GLU A 39 7.87 17.42 6.41
CA GLU A 39 7.30 17.44 5.07
C GLU A 39 5.92 16.77 5.09
N LEU A 40 5.80 15.58 5.67
CA LEU A 40 4.54 14.87 5.87
C LEU A 40 3.52 15.72 6.65
N SER A 41 3.96 16.35 7.75
CA SER A 41 3.10 17.26 8.52
C SER A 41 2.67 18.48 7.69
N THR A 42 3.53 18.98 6.82
CA THR A 42 3.17 20.08 5.92
C THR A 42 2.12 19.63 4.91
N VAL A 43 2.34 18.48 4.25
CA VAL A 43 1.40 17.93 3.26
C VAL A 43 0.04 17.63 3.89
N LEU A 44 0.00 17.03 5.08
CA LEU A 44 -1.25 16.78 5.81
C LEU A 44 -2.02 18.07 6.10
N ARG A 45 -1.33 19.17 6.47
CA ARG A 45 -2.00 20.45 6.74
C ARG A 45 -2.46 21.18 5.48
N THR A 46 -1.69 21.08 4.38
CA THR A 46 -1.98 21.83 3.15
C THR A 46 -2.83 21.04 2.17
N GLY A 47 -2.88 19.72 2.30
CA GLY A 47 -3.47 18.80 1.32
C GLY A 47 -2.74 18.79 -0.02
N ALA A 48 -1.50 19.27 -0.08
CA ALA A 48 -0.78 19.45 -1.33
C ALA A 48 0.70 19.09 -1.19
N LEU A 49 1.19 18.20 -2.07
CA LEU A 49 2.60 17.89 -2.20
C LEU A 49 3.27 18.87 -3.17
N ALA A 50 4.26 19.61 -2.67
CA ALA A 50 5.02 20.56 -3.48
C ALA A 50 5.83 19.82 -4.58
N PRO A 51 5.74 20.21 -5.86
CA PRO A 51 6.52 19.61 -6.94
C PRO A 51 8.04 19.68 -6.72
N ASP A 52 8.53 20.77 -6.11
CA ASP A 52 9.95 20.96 -5.82
C ASP A 52 10.46 19.95 -4.78
N LEU A 53 9.62 19.52 -3.83
CA LEU A 53 9.99 18.48 -2.88
C LEU A 53 10.15 17.13 -3.57
N VAL A 54 9.25 16.78 -4.49
CA VAL A 54 9.38 15.55 -5.29
C VAL A 54 10.65 15.58 -6.12
N THR A 55 10.90 16.68 -6.82
CA THR A 55 12.10 16.86 -7.66
C THR A 55 13.38 16.79 -6.83
N GLY A 56 13.40 17.43 -5.65
CA GLY A 56 14.53 17.38 -4.72
C GLY A 56 14.82 15.97 -4.22
N LEU A 57 13.81 15.22 -3.78
CA LEU A 57 13.99 13.83 -3.33
C LEU A 57 14.50 12.91 -4.45
N VAL A 58 14.05 13.12 -5.68
CA VAL A 58 14.54 12.38 -6.85
C VAL A 58 16.01 12.73 -7.12
N GLN A 59 16.38 14.01 -7.07
CA GLN A 59 17.77 14.43 -7.26
C GLN A 59 18.69 13.88 -6.16
N ASP A 60 18.29 13.96 -4.89
CA ASP A 60 19.03 13.40 -3.76
C ASP A 60 19.19 11.88 -3.89
N ALA A 61 18.20 11.19 -4.45
CA ALA A 61 18.30 9.77 -4.74
C ALA A 61 19.32 9.49 -5.87
N LEU A 62 19.29 10.26 -6.96
CA LEU A 62 20.24 10.13 -8.06
C LEU A 62 21.69 10.36 -7.61
N ASP A 63 21.92 11.35 -6.74
CA ASP A 63 23.25 11.66 -6.21
C ASP A 63 23.77 10.50 -5.33
N ARG A 64 22.90 9.95 -4.46
CA ARG A 64 23.22 8.78 -3.63
C ARG A 64 23.38 7.48 -4.43
N ASP A 65 22.66 7.33 -5.54
CA ASP A 65 22.82 6.19 -6.46
C ASP A 65 24.17 6.27 -7.16
N SER A 66 24.53 7.44 -7.68
CA SER A 66 25.79 7.70 -8.38
C SER A 66 27.02 7.54 -7.49
N ALA A 67 26.86 7.77 -6.18
CA ALA A 67 27.91 7.55 -5.18
C ALA A 67 28.17 6.06 -4.87
N GLN A 68 27.33 5.14 -5.34
CA GLN A 68 27.51 3.71 -5.12
C GLN A 68 28.39 3.05 -6.20
N PRO A 69 29.10 1.96 -5.85
CA PRO A 69 29.82 1.18 -6.85
C PRO A 69 28.87 0.64 -7.90
N ALA A 70 29.32 0.61 -9.16
CA ALA A 70 28.53 0.11 -10.28
C ALA A 70 27.99 -1.30 -9.99
N PRO A 71 26.74 -1.60 -10.38
CA PRO A 71 26.11 -2.87 -10.09
C PRO A 71 26.93 -4.04 -10.66
N ARG A 72 27.13 -5.07 -9.84
CA ARG A 72 27.79 -6.30 -10.29
C ARG A 72 26.89 -7.00 -11.30
N ARG A 73 27.37 -7.11 -12.55
CA ARG A 73 26.68 -7.81 -13.63
C ARG A 73 26.81 -9.32 -13.42
N PRO A 74 25.72 -10.07 -13.15
CA PRO A 74 25.82 -11.51 -13.07
C PRO A 74 26.08 -12.06 -14.47
N VAL A 75 27.18 -12.81 -14.63
CA VAL A 75 27.66 -13.32 -15.93
C VAL A 75 26.65 -14.29 -16.58
N LEU A 76 25.81 -14.95 -15.78
CA LEU A 76 24.89 -16.03 -16.20
C LEU A 76 23.41 -15.60 -16.33
N ASP A 77 23.03 -14.37 -15.97
CA ASP A 77 21.61 -13.93 -15.97
C ASP A 77 21.06 -13.66 -17.39
N ARG A 78 21.89 -13.90 -18.42
CA ARG A 78 21.51 -13.81 -19.84
C ARG A 78 20.69 -15.02 -20.33
N LEU A 79 20.66 -16.12 -19.57
CA LEU A 79 19.97 -17.34 -19.99
C LEU A 79 18.54 -17.37 -19.43
N PHE A 80 17.63 -16.82 -20.23
CA PHE A 80 16.24 -17.28 -20.39
C PHE A 80 15.32 -17.27 -19.16
N ARG A 81 14.64 -16.13 -18.95
CA ARG A 81 13.20 -15.96 -18.66
C ARG A 81 12.82 -14.50 -18.88
N SER A 82 11.68 -14.21 -19.51
CA SER A 82 11.21 -12.81 -19.65
C SER A 82 10.92 -12.23 -18.26
N ARG A 83 11.65 -11.18 -17.86
CA ARG A 83 11.41 -10.43 -16.62
C ARG A 83 10.93 -9.02 -17.00
N PRO A 84 9.64 -8.84 -17.35
CA PRO A 84 9.14 -7.61 -17.97
C PRO A 84 9.29 -6.36 -17.09
N TYR A 85 9.31 -6.53 -15.77
CA TYR A 85 9.45 -5.44 -14.80
C TYR A 85 10.90 -5.14 -14.40
N ILE A 86 11.87 -5.96 -14.80
CA ILE A 86 13.28 -5.78 -14.43
C ILE A 86 13.99 -5.07 -15.58
N ASP A 87 14.80 -4.08 -15.22
CA ASP A 87 15.73 -3.44 -16.12
C ASP A 87 16.90 -4.39 -16.37
N ARG A 88 17.17 -4.71 -17.64
CA ARG A 88 18.17 -5.71 -18.04
C ARG A 88 19.61 -5.25 -17.81
N GLU A 89 19.83 -3.95 -17.72
CA GLU A 89 21.16 -3.37 -17.51
C GLU A 89 21.41 -3.07 -16.04
N ARG A 90 20.36 -2.62 -15.35
CA ARG A 90 20.44 -2.17 -13.95
C ARG A 90 20.12 -3.27 -12.93
N PHE A 91 19.48 -4.37 -13.34
CA PHE A 91 19.07 -5.49 -12.50
C PHE A 91 18.15 -5.12 -11.32
N VAL A 92 17.50 -3.95 -11.41
CA VAL A 92 16.46 -3.49 -10.48
C VAL A 92 15.12 -3.38 -11.21
N LEU A 93 14.04 -3.08 -10.48
CA LEU A 93 12.77 -2.76 -11.12
C LEU A 93 12.94 -1.55 -12.04
N ARG A 94 12.35 -1.64 -13.24
CA ARG A 94 12.26 -0.51 -14.17
C ARG A 94 11.58 0.65 -13.43
N ASN A 95 12.28 1.77 -13.37
CA ASN A 95 11.86 2.94 -12.63
C ASN A 95 12.12 4.21 -13.47
N LEU A 96 11.26 5.21 -13.30
CA LEU A 96 11.29 6.47 -14.06
C LEU A 96 12.55 7.31 -13.78
N PRO A 97 13.05 7.41 -12.53
CA PRO A 97 14.27 8.17 -12.26
C PRO A 97 15.54 7.53 -12.85
N GLY A 98 15.51 6.25 -13.20
CA GLY A 98 16.65 5.54 -13.78
C GLY A 98 17.68 5.05 -12.76
N LEU A 99 17.29 4.91 -11.49
CA LEU A 99 18.12 4.41 -10.39
C LEU A 99 18.59 2.97 -10.65
N THR A 100 19.79 2.67 -10.18
CA THR A 100 20.45 1.36 -10.36
C THR A 100 20.62 0.58 -9.06
N SER A 101 20.54 1.23 -7.90
CA SER A 101 20.59 0.61 -6.59
C SER A 101 19.20 0.24 -6.10
N ALA A 102 18.99 -1.04 -5.81
CA ALA A 102 17.75 -1.52 -5.20
C ALA A 102 17.45 -0.85 -3.86
N ARG A 103 18.50 -0.52 -3.10
CA ARG A 103 18.39 0.16 -1.80
C ARG A 103 17.85 1.58 -1.98
N VAL A 104 18.48 2.37 -2.84
CA VAL A 104 18.07 3.77 -3.07
C VAL A 104 16.70 3.83 -3.72
N LEU A 105 16.40 2.92 -4.64
CA LEU A 105 15.07 2.79 -5.22
C LEU A 105 14.02 2.50 -4.14
N GLY A 106 14.30 1.57 -3.22
CA GLY A 106 13.41 1.25 -2.10
C GLY A 106 13.17 2.44 -1.17
N GLU A 107 14.23 3.17 -0.81
CA GLU A 107 14.17 4.37 0.03
C GLU A 107 13.35 5.49 -0.64
N LEU A 108 13.61 5.79 -1.92
CA LEU A 108 12.84 6.80 -2.67
C LEU A 108 11.37 6.39 -2.82
N THR A 109 11.11 5.11 -3.09
CA THR A 109 9.75 4.57 -3.19
C THR A 109 8.99 4.73 -1.87
N GLY A 110 9.63 4.43 -0.73
CA GLY A 110 9.06 4.62 0.59
C GLY A 110 8.74 6.09 0.88
N ALA A 111 9.69 6.99 0.61
CA ALA A 111 9.55 8.43 0.79
C ALA A 111 8.38 9.02 -0.02
N LEU A 112 8.38 8.80 -1.34
CA LEU A 112 7.37 9.37 -2.24
C LEU A 112 5.99 8.77 -1.98
N SER A 113 5.90 7.45 -1.76
CA SER A 113 4.60 6.84 -1.43
C SER A 113 4.03 7.33 -0.09
N ALA A 114 4.88 7.63 0.90
CA ALA A 114 4.43 8.24 2.16
C ALA A 114 3.86 9.64 1.96
N LEU A 115 4.55 10.49 1.17
CA LEU A 115 4.09 11.85 0.85
C LEU A 115 2.81 11.85 0.01
N ARG A 116 2.71 10.94 -0.97
CA ARG A 116 1.49 10.75 -1.78
C ARG A 116 0.33 10.19 -0.96
N THR A 117 0.61 9.37 0.04
CA THR A 117 -0.41 8.93 1.02
C THR A 117 -0.90 10.13 1.83
N ALA A 118 0.00 10.93 2.39
CA ALA A 118 -0.35 12.15 3.13
C ALA A 118 -1.22 13.10 2.30
N GLU A 119 -0.86 13.32 1.03
CA GLU A 119 -1.61 14.17 0.10
C GLU A 119 -3.01 13.62 -0.19
N TRP A 120 -3.18 12.30 -0.16
CA TRP A 120 -4.42 11.65 -0.56
C TRP A 120 -5.41 11.44 0.59
N LEU A 121 -4.96 11.27 1.84
CA LEU A 121 -5.80 10.85 2.97
C LEU A 121 -7.02 11.75 3.25
N ASP A 122 -6.97 13.02 2.88
CA ASP A 122 -8.09 13.97 3.02
C ASP A 122 -8.98 14.08 1.76
N THR A 123 -8.63 13.37 0.70
CA THR A 123 -9.48 13.22 -0.48
C THR A 123 -10.42 12.05 -0.24
N PRO A 124 -11.75 12.22 -0.43
CA PRO A 124 -12.67 11.08 -0.41
C PRO A 124 -12.21 10.00 -1.40
N LEU A 125 -12.25 8.74 -0.98
CA LEU A 125 -12.08 7.63 -1.91
C LEU A 125 -13.13 7.78 -3.02
N PRO A 126 -12.73 7.71 -4.31
CA PRO A 126 -13.72 7.74 -5.37
C PRO A 126 -14.67 6.55 -5.19
N PRO A 127 -15.96 6.69 -5.54
CA PRO A 127 -16.88 5.56 -5.53
C PRO A 127 -16.27 4.39 -6.29
N VAL A 128 -16.51 3.15 -5.84
CA VAL A 128 -16.04 1.96 -6.55
C VAL A 128 -16.87 1.77 -7.81
N THR A 129 -16.58 2.55 -8.85
CA THR A 129 -17.16 2.39 -10.17
C THR A 129 -16.17 1.60 -11.03
N GLY A 130 -16.36 0.28 -11.09
CA GLY A 130 -15.50 -0.61 -11.86
C GLY A 130 -14.12 -0.85 -11.23
N SER A 131 -13.16 -1.24 -12.06
CA SER A 131 -11.83 -1.73 -11.65
C SER A 131 -10.84 -0.64 -11.18
N ASP A 132 -11.23 0.62 -11.20
CA ASP A 132 -10.25 1.71 -11.33
C ASP A 132 -9.84 2.31 -9.98
N THR A 133 -10.63 2.20 -8.91
CA THR A 133 -10.31 2.87 -7.62
C THR A 133 -8.95 2.46 -7.06
N LEU A 134 -8.67 1.15 -6.97
CA LEU A 134 -7.39 0.65 -6.45
C LEU A 134 -6.22 0.88 -7.41
N GLN A 135 -6.48 0.89 -8.72
CA GLN A 135 -5.48 1.21 -9.74
C GLN A 135 -5.11 2.70 -9.72
N ILE A 136 -6.08 3.60 -9.57
CA ILE A 136 -5.89 5.05 -9.40
C ILE A 136 -5.09 5.32 -8.13
N LEU A 137 -5.47 4.68 -7.02
CA LEU A 137 -4.71 4.72 -5.78
C LEU A 137 -3.25 4.33 -6.01
N HIS A 138 -3.01 3.15 -6.58
CA HIS A 138 -1.66 2.66 -6.80
C HIS A 138 -0.86 3.58 -7.75
N ARG A 139 -1.50 4.09 -8.81
CA ARG A 139 -0.91 5.08 -9.72
C ARG A 139 -0.52 6.36 -8.98
N ARG A 140 -1.34 6.82 -8.03
CA ARG A 140 -1.05 8.02 -7.23
C ARG A 140 0.12 7.82 -6.26
N LEU A 141 0.21 6.66 -5.61
CA LEU A 141 1.29 6.39 -4.65
C LEU A 141 2.65 6.12 -5.30
N PHE A 142 2.65 5.57 -6.51
CA PHE A 142 3.86 5.03 -7.13
C PHE A 142 4.19 5.61 -8.51
N GLY A 143 3.34 6.49 -9.06
CA GLY A 143 3.48 7.06 -10.40
C GLY A 143 4.72 7.93 -10.58
N ASP A 144 5.28 8.47 -9.49
CA ASP A 144 6.56 9.21 -9.54
C ASP A 144 7.77 8.26 -9.74
N VAL A 145 7.62 6.96 -9.44
CA VAL A 145 8.73 5.98 -9.45
C VAL A 145 8.58 4.95 -10.55
N PHE A 146 7.37 4.43 -10.79
CA PHE A 146 7.14 3.30 -11.68
C PHE A 146 6.22 3.68 -12.84
N GLY A 147 6.69 3.48 -14.08
CA GLY A 147 5.88 3.73 -15.28
C GLY A 147 4.68 2.79 -15.44
N TRP A 148 4.68 1.65 -14.74
CA TRP A 148 3.57 0.68 -14.68
C TRP A 148 2.64 0.90 -13.48
N ALA A 149 2.81 2.00 -12.73
CA ALA A 149 2.01 2.24 -11.53
C ALA A 149 0.51 2.31 -11.88
N GLY A 150 -0.27 1.44 -11.23
CA GLY A 150 -1.70 1.31 -11.46
C GLY A 150 -2.05 0.16 -12.41
N ASP A 151 -1.07 -0.42 -13.10
CA ASP A 151 -1.30 -1.53 -14.02
C ASP A 151 -1.21 -2.87 -13.28
N LEU A 152 -2.15 -3.77 -13.57
CA LEU A 152 -2.17 -5.11 -12.99
C LEU A 152 -0.92 -5.91 -13.41
N ARG A 153 -0.49 -6.83 -12.54
CA ARG A 153 0.70 -7.64 -12.77
C ARG A 153 0.50 -8.64 -13.90
N THR A 154 1.57 -8.89 -14.64
CA THR A 154 1.62 -9.85 -15.76
C THR A 154 2.48 -11.08 -15.47
N VAL A 155 2.93 -11.24 -14.22
CA VAL A 155 3.75 -12.38 -13.76
C VAL A 155 3.22 -12.93 -12.44
N ASN A 156 3.44 -14.22 -12.18
CA ASN A 156 3.23 -14.81 -10.85
C ASN A 156 4.27 -14.25 -9.87
N LEU A 157 3.85 -14.07 -8.62
CA LEU A 157 4.67 -13.50 -7.55
C LEU A 157 4.71 -14.44 -6.35
N SER A 158 5.81 -14.38 -5.62
CA SER A 158 5.99 -15.07 -4.35
C SER A 158 6.81 -14.20 -3.41
N ARG A 159 6.58 -14.34 -2.11
CA ARG A 159 7.35 -13.67 -1.05
C ARG A 159 7.75 -14.71 -0.01
N ARG A 160 9.06 -14.83 0.26
CA ARG A 160 9.61 -15.80 1.25
C ARG A 160 9.03 -17.22 1.06
N ASP A 161 9.09 -17.71 -0.19
CA ASP A 161 8.63 -19.04 -0.60
C ASP A 161 7.09 -19.27 -0.52
N VAL A 162 6.31 -18.27 -0.14
CA VAL A 162 4.85 -18.28 -0.24
C VAL A 162 4.43 -17.65 -1.56
N ALA A 163 3.76 -18.43 -2.42
CA ALA A 163 3.16 -17.92 -3.65
C ALA A 163 1.89 -17.13 -3.34
N PHE A 164 1.68 -16.03 -4.06
CA PHE A 164 0.39 -15.36 -4.09
C PHE A 164 -0.54 -16.03 -5.11
N CYS A 165 -1.77 -15.52 -5.23
CA CYS A 165 -2.75 -15.97 -6.19
C CYS A 165 -2.16 -16.14 -7.60
N SER A 166 -2.55 -17.19 -8.31
CA SER A 166 -2.09 -17.41 -9.68
C SER A 166 -2.64 -16.31 -10.62
N LEU A 167 -1.92 -15.97 -11.70
CA LEU A 167 -2.42 -14.99 -12.69
C LEU A 167 -3.84 -15.28 -13.20
N PRO A 168 -4.22 -16.53 -13.54
CA PRO A 168 -5.58 -16.82 -14.00
C PRO A 168 -6.69 -16.50 -12.98
N GLN A 169 -6.38 -16.53 -11.68
CA GLN A 169 -7.34 -16.28 -10.59
C GLN A 169 -7.21 -14.86 -10.01
N MET A 170 -6.20 -14.10 -10.41
CA MET A 170 -5.86 -12.82 -9.80
C MET A 170 -7.00 -11.80 -9.97
N GLU A 171 -7.58 -11.73 -11.16
CA GLU A 171 -8.68 -10.79 -11.44
C GLU A 171 -9.94 -11.11 -10.63
N ASP A 172 -10.27 -12.39 -10.44
CA ASP A 172 -11.42 -12.83 -9.64
C ASP A 172 -11.28 -12.37 -8.19
N HIS A 173 -10.14 -12.65 -7.56
CA HIS A 173 -9.87 -12.22 -6.19
C HIS A 173 -9.73 -10.69 -6.08
N PHE A 174 -9.20 -10.02 -7.10
CA PHE A 174 -9.18 -8.56 -7.14
C PHE A 174 -10.59 -7.96 -7.19
N ASN A 175 -11.51 -8.57 -7.95
CA ASN A 175 -12.92 -8.18 -7.99
C ASN A 175 -13.62 -8.43 -6.64
N LEU A 176 -13.32 -9.54 -5.95
CA LEU A 176 -13.82 -9.79 -4.59
C LEU A 176 -13.32 -8.73 -3.60
N ALA A 177 -12.06 -8.31 -3.72
CA ALA A 177 -11.52 -7.21 -2.92
C ALA A 177 -12.25 -5.88 -3.20
N LEU A 178 -12.52 -5.55 -4.46
CA LEU A 178 -13.29 -4.35 -4.83
C LEU A 178 -14.71 -4.39 -4.27
N LEU A 179 -15.37 -5.55 -4.29
CA LEU A 179 -16.69 -5.72 -3.69
C LEU A 179 -16.66 -5.55 -2.17
N ALA A 180 -15.62 -6.07 -1.49
CA ALA A 180 -15.45 -5.85 -0.06
C ALA A 180 -15.18 -4.37 0.27
N LEU A 181 -14.39 -3.68 -0.54
CA LEU A 181 -14.15 -2.25 -0.42
C LEU A 181 -15.44 -1.44 -0.59
N ASP A 182 -16.28 -1.77 -1.57
CA ASP A 182 -17.58 -1.12 -1.78
C ASP A 182 -18.48 -1.26 -0.54
N ARG A 183 -18.53 -2.46 0.07
CA ARG A 183 -19.23 -2.67 1.36
C ARG A 183 -18.64 -1.82 2.49
N CYS A 184 -17.32 -1.69 2.58
CA CYS A 184 -16.70 -0.80 3.56
C CYS A 184 -17.16 0.65 3.36
N LEU A 185 -17.16 1.14 2.12
CA LEU A 185 -17.57 2.52 1.82
C LEU A 185 -19.05 2.75 2.13
N ALA A 186 -19.93 1.78 1.82
CA ALA A 186 -21.35 1.85 2.17
C ALA A 186 -21.57 1.92 3.70
N ALA A 187 -20.79 1.16 4.47
CA ALA A 187 -20.85 1.15 5.93
C ALA A 187 -20.32 2.45 6.56
N THR A 188 -19.49 3.24 5.87
CA THR A 188 -18.99 4.54 6.38
C THR A 188 -19.93 5.74 6.14
N SER A 189 -21.14 5.50 5.64
CA SER A 189 -22.05 6.55 5.19
C SER A 189 -22.54 7.49 6.31
N ASP A 190 -22.50 7.05 7.56
CA ASP A 190 -22.86 7.84 8.75
C ASP A 190 -21.65 8.48 9.46
N GLY A 191 -20.45 8.33 8.91
CA GLY A 191 -19.20 8.84 9.49
C GLY A 191 -18.55 7.91 10.51
N THR A 192 -19.07 6.70 10.71
CA THR A 192 -18.42 5.67 11.53
C THR A 192 -17.46 4.80 10.69
N PRO A 193 -16.38 4.25 11.28
CA PRO A 193 -15.56 3.25 10.62
C PRO A 193 -16.38 1.99 10.30
N PRO A 194 -16.11 1.28 9.19
CA PRO A 194 -16.78 0.03 8.88
C PRO A 194 -16.38 -1.06 9.89
N PRO A 195 -17.22 -2.09 10.09
CA PRO A 195 -16.88 -3.21 10.98
C PRO A 195 -15.53 -3.85 10.62
N PRO A 196 -14.71 -4.24 11.60
CA PRO A 196 -13.40 -4.89 11.38
C PRO A 196 -13.45 -6.05 10.37
N GLU A 197 -14.53 -6.83 10.39
CA GLU A 197 -14.76 -7.99 9.52
C GLU A 197 -14.88 -7.59 8.05
N THR A 198 -15.44 -6.41 7.77
CA THR A 198 -15.60 -5.92 6.40
C THR A 198 -14.26 -5.47 5.84
N VAL A 199 -13.45 -4.77 6.63
CA VAL A 199 -12.07 -4.40 6.27
C VAL A 199 -11.18 -5.63 6.14
N ALA A 200 -11.36 -6.62 7.01
CA ALA A 200 -10.66 -7.90 6.97
C ALA A 200 -10.93 -8.68 5.68
N ALA A 201 -12.19 -8.72 5.22
CA ALA A 201 -12.54 -9.32 3.93
C ALA A 201 -11.82 -8.63 2.75
N PHE A 202 -11.73 -7.30 2.77
CA PHE A 202 -10.95 -6.55 1.77
C PHE A 202 -9.46 -6.93 1.83
N LEU A 203 -8.85 -6.92 3.02
CA LEU A 203 -7.43 -7.22 3.20
C LEU A 203 -7.09 -8.65 2.77
N ALA A 204 -7.92 -9.63 3.11
CA ALA A 204 -7.73 -11.03 2.73
C ALA A 204 -7.65 -11.17 1.21
N GLU A 205 -8.70 -10.73 0.50
CA GLU A 205 -8.79 -10.83 -0.96
C GLU A 205 -7.71 -10.03 -1.68
N TYR A 206 -7.48 -8.78 -1.24
CA TYR A 206 -6.52 -7.90 -1.89
C TYR A 206 -5.06 -8.38 -1.75
N ILE A 207 -4.67 -8.79 -0.54
CA ILE A 207 -3.30 -9.27 -0.29
C ILE A 207 -3.05 -10.60 -1.00
N TRP A 208 -4.06 -11.47 -1.08
CA TRP A 208 -3.99 -12.72 -1.82
C TRP A 208 -3.90 -12.52 -3.33
N ALA A 209 -4.80 -11.71 -3.91
CA ALA A 209 -4.76 -11.34 -5.33
C ALA A 209 -3.40 -10.75 -5.71
N HIS A 210 -2.87 -9.90 -4.82
CA HIS A 210 -1.60 -9.21 -4.96
C HIS A 210 -1.50 -8.53 -6.34
N PRO A 211 -2.44 -7.63 -6.68
CA PRO A 211 -2.76 -7.26 -8.06
C PRO A 211 -1.63 -6.52 -8.77
N PHE A 212 -0.73 -5.85 -8.05
CA PHE A 212 0.35 -5.06 -8.64
C PHE A 212 1.70 -5.77 -8.56
N ARG A 213 2.68 -5.33 -9.37
CA ARG A 213 4.02 -5.91 -9.33
C ARG A 213 4.73 -5.64 -8.00
N ASP A 214 4.59 -4.45 -7.45
CA ASP A 214 5.15 -4.03 -6.15
C ASP A 214 4.15 -3.05 -5.52
N GLY A 215 4.36 -2.64 -4.27
CA GLY A 215 3.52 -1.61 -3.63
C GLY A 215 2.21 -2.09 -3.03
N ASN A 216 1.84 -3.37 -3.19
CA ASN A 216 0.57 -3.92 -2.72
C ASN A 216 0.31 -3.63 -1.23
N GLY A 217 1.27 -3.91 -0.34
CA GLY A 217 1.09 -3.68 1.10
C GLY A 217 0.82 -2.22 1.46
N ARG A 218 1.58 -1.26 0.89
CA ARG A 218 1.33 0.18 1.12
C ARG A 218 -0.02 0.62 0.57
N SER A 219 -0.43 0.13 -0.59
CA SER A 219 -1.77 0.40 -1.13
C SER A 219 -2.87 -0.14 -0.21
N ALA A 220 -2.72 -1.35 0.34
CA ALA A 220 -3.67 -1.90 1.32
C ALA A 220 -3.74 -1.03 2.57
N MET A 221 -2.58 -0.63 3.13
CA MET A 221 -2.51 0.24 4.31
C MET A 221 -3.09 1.63 4.05
N ALA A 222 -2.91 2.19 2.85
CA ALA A 222 -3.54 3.45 2.46
C ALA A 222 -5.07 3.35 2.45
N VAL A 223 -5.62 2.24 1.95
CA VAL A 223 -7.07 1.98 2.06
C VAL A 223 -7.51 1.82 3.50
N VAL A 224 -6.79 1.05 4.32
CA VAL A 224 -7.11 0.89 5.75
C VAL A 224 -7.15 2.24 6.45
N MET A 225 -6.14 3.10 6.24
CA MET A 225 -6.12 4.45 6.81
C MET A 225 -7.31 5.30 6.38
N HIS A 226 -7.81 5.16 5.15
CA HIS A 226 -9.02 5.85 4.69
C HIS A 226 -10.30 5.33 5.36
N LEU A 227 -10.35 4.03 5.64
CA LEU A 227 -11.54 3.37 6.21
C LEU A 227 -11.61 3.50 7.74
N THR A 228 -10.46 3.60 8.42
CA THR A 228 -10.39 3.60 9.89
C THR A 228 -10.13 4.99 10.47
N ALA A 229 -10.36 5.11 11.78
CA ALA A 229 -10.00 6.31 12.52
C ALA A 229 -8.48 6.59 12.45
N PRO A 230 -8.06 7.86 12.54
CA PRO A 230 -6.65 8.20 12.74
C PRO A 230 -6.05 7.47 13.94
N GLY A 231 -4.85 6.90 13.77
CA GLY A 231 -4.09 6.19 14.81
C GLY A 231 -4.33 4.68 14.84
N THR A 232 -5.32 4.15 14.12
CA THR A 232 -5.59 2.70 14.06
C THR A 232 -4.41 1.92 13.48
N LEU A 233 -3.77 2.40 12.40
CA LEU A 233 -2.63 1.68 11.83
C LEU A 233 -1.41 1.81 12.75
N ALA A 234 -1.23 2.96 13.41
CA ALA A 234 -0.13 3.22 14.34
C ALA A 234 -0.10 2.24 15.53
N SER A 235 -1.23 1.67 15.93
CA SER A 235 -1.31 0.67 17.01
C SER A 235 -0.87 -0.74 16.55
N ILE A 236 -0.88 -1.02 15.25
CA ILE A 236 -0.56 -2.34 14.68
C ILE A 236 0.97 -2.48 14.49
N SER A 237 1.59 -3.47 15.13
CA SER A 237 3.03 -3.75 14.96
C SER A 237 3.34 -4.38 13.60
N PRO A 238 4.56 -4.20 13.04
CA PRO A 238 5.00 -4.91 11.84
C PRO A 238 4.85 -6.43 11.96
N GLU A 239 5.21 -7.00 13.11
CA GLU A 239 5.11 -8.43 13.39
C GLU A 239 3.65 -8.90 13.38
N ALA A 240 2.74 -8.11 13.95
CA ALA A 240 1.32 -8.41 13.98
C ALA A 240 0.71 -8.37 12.56
N TRP A 241 1.04 -7.35 11.77
CA TRP A 241 0.62 -7.23 10.36
C TRP A 241 1.06 -8.43 9.53
N TYR A 242 2.35 -8.79 9.58
CA TYR A 242 2.86 -9.94 8.83
C TYR A 242 2.31 -11.27 9.33
N ARG A 243 2.06 -11.42 10.63
CA ARG A 243 1.43 -12.62 11.19
C ARG A 243 0.00 -12.81 10.66
N ALA A 244 -0.81 -11.75 10.66
CA ALA A 244 -2.17 -11.79 10.11
C ALA A 244 -2.15 -12.07 8.60
N SER A 245 -1.28 -11.39 7.86
CA SER A 245 -1.10 -11.62 6.42
C SER A 245 -0.70 -13.06 6.09
N ALA A 246 0.27 -13.63 6.81
CA ALA A 246 0.71 -14.99 6.58
C ALA A 246 -0.37 -16.02 6.93
N ALA A 247 -1.06 -15.83 8.06
CA ALA A 247 -2.16 -16.71 8.47
C ALA A 247 -3.33 -16.69 7.49
N SER A 248 -3.69 -15.50 6.99
CA SER A 248 -4.75 -15.30 6.00
C SER A 248 -4.44 -16.02 4.68
N VAL A 249 -3.23 -15.86 4.16
CA VAL A 249 -2.79 -16.48 2.90
C VAL A 249 -2.55 -17.99 3.05
N SER A 250 -2.08 -18.46 4.21
CA SER A 250 -1.84 -19.90 4.43
C SER A 250 -3.12 -20.72 4.36
N GLY A 251 -4.27 -20.14 4.71
CA GLY A 251 -5.59 -20.76 4.49
C GLY A 251 -5.85 -21.09 3.02
N ALA A 252 -5.39 -20.23 2.10
CA ALA A 252 -5.55 -20.43 0.65
C ALA A 252 -4.54 -21.42 0.05
N VAL A 253 -3.34 -21.56 0.65
CA VAL A 253 -2.27 -22.45 0.12
C VAL A 253 -2.48 -23.91 0.57
N GLY A 254 -3.18 -24.16 1.68
CA GLY A 254 -3.46 -25.50 2.19
C GLY A 254 -4.45 -26.33 1.34
N ALA A 255 -5.24 -25.68 0.48
CA ALA A 255 -6.21 -26.33 -0.41
C ALA A 255 -5.61 -26.52 -1.82
N LEU A 256 -4.75 -27.54 -1.97
CA LEU A 256 -4.42 -28.06 -3.30
C LEU A 256 -5.66 -28.74 -3.88
N GLY A 257 -6.46 -27.97 -4.62
CA GLY A 257 -7.64 -28.44 -5.34
C GLY A 257 -8.92 -27.87 -4.75
N ASP A 258 -9.51 -26.94 -5.49
CA ASP A 258 -10.92 -26.58 -5.44
C ASP A 258 -11.42 -25.90 -4.16
N GLY A 259 -11.14 -24.59 -4.06
CA GLY A 259 -12.01 -23.63 -3.36
C GLY A 259 -11.88 -23.57 -1.84
N ASP A 260 -10.97 -22.73 -1.36
CA ASP A 260 -11.30 -21.76 -0.32
C ASP A 260 -10.27 -20.63 -0.45
N GLY A 261 -10.75 -19.41 -0.66
CA GLY A 261 -9.91 -18.22 -0.80
C GLY A 261 -9.12 -17.91 0.48
N PRO A 262 -8.54 -16.71 0.59
CA PRO A 262 -7.83 -16.30 1.79
C PRO A 262 -8.78 -16.23 3.00
N ASP A 263 -8.30 -16.61 4.19
CA ASP A 263 -9.08 -16.54 5.42
C ASP A 263 -9.06 -15.09 5.96
N PRO A 264 -10.23 -14.42 6.14
CA PRO A 264 -10.26 -13.06 6.68
C PRO A 264 -10.11 -12.99 8.20
N ARG A 265 -10.31 -14.09 8.95
CA ARG A 265 -10.34 -14.06 10.43
C ARG A 265 -9.06 -13.51 11.07
N PRO A 266 -7.83 -13.85 10.61
CA PRO A 266 -6.61 -13.27 11.18
C PRO A 266 -6.54 -11.75 11.04
N TRP A 267 -7.13 -11.18 9.99
CA TRP A 267 -7.23 -9.73 9.82
C TRP A 267 -8.29 -9.13 10.73
N ALA A 268 -9.44 -9.78 10.89
CA ALA A 268 -10.52 -9.34 11.78
C ALA A 268 -10.04 -9.28 13.24
N ASP A 269 -9.37 -10.33 13.71
CA ASP A 269 -8.79 -10.38 15.07
C ASP A 269 -7.77 -9.26 15.31
N LEU A 270 -6.93 -8.98 14.31
CA LEU A 270 -5.94 -7.90 14.38
C LEU A 270 -6.60 -6.53 14.45
N LEU A 271 -7.62 -6.29 13.62
CA LEU A 271 -8.32 -5.00 13.53
C LEU A 271 -9.21 -4.76 14.74
N ALA A 272 -9.86 -5.78 15.29
CA ALA A 272 -10.68 -5.68 16.50
C ALA A 272 -9.86 -5.15 17.70
N GLY A 273 -8.59 -5.55 17.82
CA GLY A 273 -7.69 -5.03 18.86
C GLY A 273 -7.11 -3.64 18.56
N ALA A 274 -7.25 -3.14 17.33
CA ALA A 274 -6.71 -1.84 16.89
C ALA A 274 -7.78 -0.74 16.83
N TYR A 275 -9.06 -1.12 16.76
CA TYR A 275 -10.18 -0.19 16.84
C TYR A 275 -10.27 0.35 18.28
N PRO A 276 -10.43 1.67 18.48
CA PRO A 276 -10.68 2.20 19.82
C PRO A 276 -11.99 1.60 20.37
N ASP A 277 -12.01 1.25 21.67
CA ASP A 277 -13.14 0.61 22.36
C ASP A 277 -14.46 1.33 22.02
N GLY A 278 -15.38 0.62 21.35
CA GLY A 278 -16.72 1.13 21.02
C GLY A 278 -17.15 0.99 19.54
N ALA A 279 -16.28 0.57 18.63
CA ALA A 279 -16.61 0.43 17.20
C ALA A 279 -17.09 -0.98 16.78
N GLY A 280 -17.43 -1.85 17.74
CA GLY A 280 -17.84 -3.24 17.50
C GLY A 280 -19.18 -3.64 18.13
N SER A 281 -20.00 -2.69 18.60
CA SER A 281 -21.34 -2.99 19.11
C SER A 281 -22.42 -2.17 18.39
N ALA A 282 -22.88 -2.68 17.26
CA ALA A 282 -24.22 -2.45 16.73
C ALA A 282 -24.65 -3.67 15.90
#